data_AF-A0A439S6A2-F1
#
_entry.id   AF-A0A439S6A2-F1
#
_cell.length_a   1.000
_cell.length_b   1.000
_cell.length_c   1.000
_cell.angle_alpha   90.00
_cell.angle_beta   90.00
_cell.angle_gamma   90.00
#
_symmetry.space_group_name_H-M   'P 1'
#
loop_
_entity.id
_entity.type
_entity.pdbx_description
1 polymer ?
#
loop_
_entity_poly.entity_id
_entity_poly.type
_entity_poly.pdbx_seq_one_letter_code
_entity_poly.pdbx_strand_id
1 'polypeptide(L)' 'AQKAQAVQALRPLHPLEGLLELAKLVHRPGVYDFEVDTSRQDPAECARAIRQRLDYGPEPLAFRKLA' A
#
# COMPACT_ATOMS: atom_id res chain seq x y z
N ALA A 1 -25.05 -19.80 -2.88
CA ALA A 1 -25.78 -19.04 -3.92
C ALA A 1 -25.75 -17.52 -3.69
N GLN A 2 -25.99 -17.01 -2.46
CA GLN A 2 -26.07 -15.56 -2.19
C GLN A 2 -24.76 -14.75 -2.33
N LYS A 3 -23.57 -15.32 -2.05
CA LYS A 3 -22.28 -14.61 -2.21
C LYS A 3 -21.96 -14.25 -3.68
N ALA A 4 -22.40 -15.07 -4.63
CA ALA A 4 -22.16 -14.82 -6.07
C ALA A 4 -22.98 -13.63 -6.60
N GLN A 5 -24.16 -13.39 -6.01
CA GLN A 5 -25.07 -12.33 -6.44
C GLN A 5 -24.61 -10.93 -5.96
N ALA A 6 -23.95 -10.84 -4.80
CA ALA A 6 -23.38 -9.59 -4.31
C ALA A 6 -22.21 -9.08 -5.19
N VAL A 7 -21.43 -9.98 -5.78
CA VAL A 7 -20.34 -9.63 -6.71
C VAL A 7 -20.90 -9.15 -8.06
N GLN A 8 -22.05 -9.67 -8.49
CA GLN A 8 -22.69 -9.27 -9.75
C GLN A 8 -23.31 -7.86 -9.72
N ALA A 9 -23.59 -7.33 -8.52
CA ALA A 9 -24.17 -6.01 -8.30
C ALA A 9 -23.13 -4.87 -8.26
N LEU A 10 -21.86 -5.19 -8.04
CA LEU A 10 -20.72 -4.26 -8.12
C LEU A 10 -20.11 -4.25 -9.54
N ARG A 11 -20.97 -4.18 -10.56
CA ARG A 11 -20.49 -3.90 -11.93
C ARG A 11 -19.97 -2.45 -11.92
N PRO A 12 -18.67 -2.19 -12.16
CA PRO A 12 -18.20 -0.82 -12.15
C PRO A 12 -18.83 -0.06 -13.32
N LEU A 13 -19.59 0.98 -12.99
CA LEU A 13 -19.79 2.14 -13.86
C LEU A 13 -18.44 2.90 -13.86
N HIS A 14 -17.78 2.99 -15.02
CA HIS A 14 -16.50 3.66 -15.37
C HIS A 14 -15.30 2.74 -15.71
N PRO A 15 -14.43 3.20 -16.66
CA PRO A 15 -13.72 2.29 -17.56
C PRO A 15 -12.44 1.74 -16.94
N LEU A 16 -12.18 0.47 -17.25
CA LEU A 16 -10.97 -0.27 -16.86
C LEU A 16 -9.68 0.43 -17.32
N GLU A 17 -9.75 1.31 -18.32
CA GLU A 17 -8.63 2.17 -18.73
C GLU A 17 -8.06 2.99 -17.56
N GLY A 18 -8.90 3.55 -16.68
CA GLY A 18 -8.45 4.32 -15.53
C GLY A 18 -7.76 3.45 -14.46
N LEU A 19 -8.18 2.20 -14.32
CA LEU A 19 -7.60 1.25 -13.37
C LEU A 19 -6.19 0.81 -13.78
N LEU A 20 -5.96 0.60 -15.09
CA LEU A 20 -4.65 0.24 -15.61
C LEU A 20 -3.64 1.38 -15.45
N GLU A 21 -4.06 2.62 -15.67
CA GLU A 21 -3.20 3.79 -15.43
C GLU A 21 -2.92 3.99 -13.94
N LEU A 22 -3.90 3.75 -13.06
CA LEU A 22 -3.70 3.75 -11.61
C LEU A 22 -2.70 2.67 -11.19
N ALA A 23 -2.82 1.45 -11.73
CA ALA A 23 -1.92 0.34 -11.45
C ALA A 23 -0.46 0.72 -11.77
N LYS A 24 -0.21 1.33 -12.94
CA LYS A 24 1.13 1.80 -13.34
C LYS A 24 1.71 2.83 -12.37
N LEU A 25 0.87 3.67 -11.77
CA LEU A 25 1.30 4.68 -10.79
C LEU A 25 1.60 4.07 -9.41
N VAL A 26 0.75 3.16 -8.91
CA VAL A 26 0.98 2.50 -7.60
C VAL A 26 2.12 1.49 -7.63
N HIS A 27 2.50 0.98 -8.81
CA HIS A 27 3.64 0.09 -8.99
C HIS A 27 4.98 0.80 -9.16
N ARG A 28 5.03 2.14 -9.24
CA ARG A 28 6.30 2.85 -9.05
C ARG A 28 6.58 2.92 -7.56
N PRO A 29 7.57 2.17 -7.03
CA PRO A 29 7.94 2.31 -5.63
C PRO A 29 8.36 3.77 -5.41
N GLY A 30 7.67 4.45 -4.50
CA GLY A 30 8.10 5.77 -4.05
C GLY A 30 9.44 5.68 -3.33
N VAL A 31 10.04 6.83 -3.02
CA VAL A 31 11.17 6.85 -2.09
C VAL A 31 10.60 6.64 -0.69
N TYR A 32 10.65 5.40 -0.20
CA TYR A 32 10.34 5.08 1.18
C TYR A 32 11.63 4.98 1.98
N ASP A 33 11.65 5.58 3.17
CA ASP A 33 12.78 5.50 4.10
C ASP A 33 12.81 4.17 4.88
N PHE A 34 11.78 3.34 4.71
CA PHE A 34 11.54 2.13 5.46
C PHE A 34 10.50 1.26 4.76
N GLU A 35 10.72 -0.06 4.73
CA GLU A 35 9.82 -1.05 4.15
C GLU A 35 9.66 -2.25 5.11
N VAL A 36 8.51 -2.91 5.03
CA VAL A 36 8.20 -4.17 5.73
C VAL A 36 7.76 -5.20 4.70
N ASP A 37 8.14 -6.46 4.89
CA ASP A 37 7.80 -7.55 3.97
C ASP A 37 6.65 -8.37 4.53
N THR A 38 5.43 -8.00 4.14
CA THR A 38 4.20 -8.69 4.57
C THR A 38 4.04 -10.09 4.00
N SER A 39 4.90 -10.53 3.07
CA SER A 39 4.93 -11.92 2.60
C SER A 39 5.70 -12.84 3.55
N ARG A 40 6.57 -12.26 4.38
CA ARG A 40 7.46 -12.98 5.30
C ARG A 40 7.18 -12.71 6.78
N GLN A 41 6.57 -11.56 7.08
CA GLN A 41 6.33 -11.08 8.44
C GLN A 41 4.83 -11.10 8.75
N ASP A 42 4.48 -11.45 9.98
CA ASP A 42 3.12 -11.30 10.46
C ASP A 42 2.78 -9.82 10.76
N PRO A 43 1.50 -9.47 10.92
CA PRO A 43 1.11 -8.08 11.18
C PRO A 43 1.73 -7.47 12.45
N ALA A 44 1.96 -8.25 13.50
CA ALA A 44 2.53 -7.77 14.74
C ALA A 44 4.04 -7.49 14.60
N GLU A 45 4.75 -8.31 13.83
CA GLU A 45 6.15 -8.10 13.46
C GLU A 45 6.33 -6.82 12.63
N CYS A 46 5.50 -6.63 11.62
CA CYS A 46 5.48 -5.40 10.82
C CYS A 46 5.24 -4.16 11.71
N ALA A 47 4.23 -4.21 12.58
CA ALA A 47 3.91 -3.09 13.48
C ALA A 47 5.06 -2.76 14.44
N ARG A 48 5.75 -3.79 14.96
CA ARG A 48 6.91 -3.62 15.84
C ARG A 48 8.09 -2.99 15.10
N ALA A 49 8.33 -3.40 13.87
CA ALA A 49 9.40 -2.85 13.03
C ALA A 49 9.13 -1.36 12.72
N ILE A 50 7.87 -1.00 12.41
CA ILE A 50 7.44 0.40 12.24
C ILE A 50 7.70 1.20 13.53
N ARG A 51 7.29 0.68 14.70
CA ARG A 51 7.52 1.35 16.00
C ARG A 51 9.02 1.59 16.23
N GLN A 52 9.86 0.58 16.03
CA GLN A 52 11.31 0.71 16.18
C GLN A 52 11.91 1.77 15.24
N ARG A 53 11.44 1.83 13.99
CA ARG A 53 11.89 2.83 13.01
C ARG A 53 11.53 4.26 13.42
N LEU A 54 10.37 4.46 14.07
CA LEU A 54 9.91 5.75 14.56
C LEU A 54 10.66 6.19 15.82
N ASP A 55 10.89 5.26 16.75
CA ASP A 55 11.49 5.58 18.05
C ASP A 55 13.01 5.77 17.96
N TYR A 56 13.69 4.99 17.10
CA TYR A 56 15.16 4.91 17.09
C TYR A 56 15.80 5.10 15.71
N GLY A 57 15.00 5.24 14.65
CA GLY A 57 15.52 5.35 13.30
C GLY A 57 15.86 6.80 12.89
N PRO A 58 16.56 6.98 11.75
CA PRO A 58 16.91 8.31 11.24
C PRO A 58 15.66 9.11 10.81
N GLU A 59 15.75 10.44 10.79
CA GLU A 59 14.63 11.30 10.36
C GLU A 59 14.12 10.91 8.95
N PRO A 60 12.79 10.85 8.71
CA PRO A 60 12.26 10.45 7.40
C PRO A 60 12.60 11.48 6.31
N LEU A 61 13.26 11.03 5.24
CA LEU A 61 13.66 11.88 4.10
C LEU A 61 12.49 12.13 3.14
N ALA A 62 11.43 11.31 3.18
CA ALA A 62 10.25 11.49 2.33
C ALA A 62 9.63 12.88 2.49
N PHE A 63 9.53 13.41 3.71
CA PHE A 63 9.00 14.77 3.94
C PHE A 63 9.89 15.87 3.36
N ARG A 64 11.22 15.66 3.35
CA ARG A 64 12.16 16.62 2.77
C ARG A 64 12.13 16.64 1.24
N LYS A 65 11.79 15.53 0.60
CA LYS A 65 11.71 15.42 -0.88
C LYS A 65 10.39 15.94 -1.47
N LEU A 66 9.39 16.21 -0.63
CA LEU A 66 8.07 16.73 -1.03
C LEU A 66 7.93 18.25 -0.88
N ALA A 67 8.92 18.92 -0.28
CA ALA A 67 9.00 20.37 -0.12
C ALA A 67 9.91 20.99 -1.20
#